data_AF-A0A7Y9X2J4-F1
#
_entry.id   AF-A0A7Y9X2J4-F1
#
_cell.length_a   1.000
_cell.length_b   1.000
_cell.length_c   1.000
_cell.angle_alpha   90.00
_cell.angle_beta   90.00
_cell.angle_gamma   90.00
#
_symmetry.space_group_name_H-M   'P 1'
#
loop_
_entity.id
_entity.type
_entity.pdbx_description
1 polymer ?
#
loop_
_entity_poly.entity_id
_entity_poly.type
_entity_poly.pdbx_seq_one_letter_code
_entity_poly.pdbx_strand_id
1 'polypeptide(L)' 'MEFLLFLLFLVLLVAASAAGLTVDSHDSADWKPTDDGRRWRSRTN' A
#
# COMPACT_ATOMS: atom_id res chain seq x y z
N MET A 1 -21.07 19.82 -13.86
CA MET A 1 -21.54 18.56 -13.24
C MET A 1 -20.40 17.59 -12.96
N GLU A 2 -19.44 17.44 -13.89
CA GLU A 2 -18.27 16.56 -13.75
C GLU A 2 -17.41 16.84 -12.51
N PHE A 3 -17.22 18.12 -12.17
CA PHE A 3 -16.46 18.52 -10.96
C PHE A 3 -17.08 17.98 -9.66
N LEU A 4 -18.42 17.98 -9.55
CA LEU A 4 -19.09 17.47 -8.36
C LEU A 4 -18.95 15.95 -8.22
N LEU A 5 -18.95 15.24 -9.35
CA LEU A 5 -18.70 13.79 -9.38
C LEU A 5 -17.26 13.48 -8.96
N PHE A 6 -16.29 14.27 -9.42
CA PHE A 6 -14.89 14.14 -9.02
C PHE A 6 -14.71 14.41 -7.52
N LEU A 7 -15.35 15.44 -6.99
CA LEU A 7 -15.32 15.76 -5.57
C LEU A 7 -15.95 14.63 -4.73
N LEU A 8 -17.10 14.11 -5.16
CA LEU A 8 -17.76 12.96 -4.53
C LEU A 8 -16.83 11.73 -4.49
N PHE A 9 -16.15 11.45 -5.60
CA PHE A 9 -15.18 10.35 -5.67
C PHE A 9 -14.06 10.50 -4.62
N LEU A 10 -13.48 11.70 -4.48
CA LEU A 10 -12.44 11.95 -3.47
C LEU A 10 -12.96 11.80 -2.04
N VAL A 11 -14.17 12.27 -1.76
CA VAL A 11 -14.81 12.11 -0.44
C VAL A 11 -15.01 10.63 -0.11
N LEU A 12 -15.50 9.84 -1.06
CA LEU A 12 -15.68 8.39 -0.89
C LEU A 12 -14.34 7.68 -0.67
N LEU A 13 -13.29 8.09 -1.38
CA LEU A 13 -11.95 7.53 -1.22
C LEU A 13 -11.37 7.81 0.18
N VAL A 14 -11.51 9.05 0.67
CA VAL A 14 -11.10 9.43 2.03
C VAL A 14 -11.88 8.65 3.07
N ALA A 15 -13.20 8.52 2.91
CA ALA A 15 -14.04 7.76 3.83
C ALA A 15 -13.66 6.27 3.87
N ALA A 16 -13.41 5.65 2.71
CA ALA A 16 -12.98 4.26 2.62
C ALA A 16 -11.60 4.04 3.28
N SER A 17 -10.66 4.96 3.08
CA SER A 17 -9.34 4.91 3.71
C SER A 17 -9.43 5.05 5.24
N ALA A 18 -10.20 6.01 5.75
CA ALA A 18 -10.41 6.20 7.18
C ALA A 18 -11.15 5.01 7.84
N ALA A 19 -12.05 4.36 7.11
CA ALA A 19 -12.77 3.17 7.56
C ALA A 19 -11.94 1.88 7.48
N GLY A 20 -10.70 1.93 6.98
CA GLY A 20 -9.87 0.73 6.78
C GLY A 20 -10.40 -0.21 5.70
N LEU A 21 -11.33 0.26 4.85
CA LEU A 21 -11.86 -0.50 3.70
C LEU A 21 -10.84 -0.62 2.57
N THR A 22 -9.80 0.22 2.60
CA THR A 22 -8.60 0.02 1.79
C THR A 22 -7.69 -0.95 2.54
N VAL A 23 -7.91 -2.25 2.35
CA VAL A 23 -6.90 -3.26 2.71
C VAL A 23 -5.67 -2.94 1.88
N ASP A 24 -4.64 -2.44 2.56
CA ASP A 24 -3.29 -2.51 2.04
C ASP A 24 -2.98 -4.00 1.89
N SER A 25 -2.89 -4.50 0.66
CA SER A 25 -2.30 -5.81 0.45
C SER A 25 -0.84 -5.63 0.83
N HIS A 26 -0.53 -5.91 2.09
CA HIS A 26 0.81 -5.90 2.66
C HIS A 26 1.64 -7.06 2.07
N ASP A 27 1.65 -7.17 0.76
CA ASP A 27 2.83 -7.56 0.01
C ASP A 27 3.54 -6.25 -0.36
N SER A 28 3.88 -5.48 0.69
CA SER A 28 4.85 -4.41 0.62
C SER A 28 6.07 -5.04 -0.02
N ALA A 29 6.25 -4.80 -1.31
CA ALA A 29 7.29 -5.41 -2.13
C ALA A 29 8.52 -5.63 -1.26
N ASP A 30 8.91 -6.89 -1.06
CA ASP A 30 10.06 -7.29 -0.25
C ASP A 30 11.36 -6.78 -0.90
N TRP A 31 11.49 -5.45 -1.06
CA TRP A 31 12.67 -4.77 -1.54
C TRP A 31 13.67 -4.84 -0.38
N LYS A 32 14.18 -6.04 -0.14
CA LYS A 32 15.40 -6.18 0.62
C LYS A 32 16.50 -5.76 -0.34
N PRO A 33 17.22 -4.65 -0.07
CA PRO A 33 18.41 -4.33 -0.85
C PRO A 33 19.27 -5.57 -0.82
N THR A 34 19.51 -6.14 -1.99
CA THR A 34 20.33 -7.32 -2.07
C THR A 34 21.76 -6.82 -2.12
N ASP A 35 22.48 -6.83 -0.98
CA ASP A 35 23.94 -6.62 -1.00
C ASP A 35 24.54 -7.66 -1.95
N ASP A 36 25.07 -7.19 -3.09
CA ASP A 36 25.73 -7.99 -4.12
C ASP A 36 24.94 -9.22 -4.63
N GLY A 37 23.62 -9.15 -4.71
CA GLY A 37 22.81 -10.26 -5.24
C GLY A 37 22.65 -11.46 -4.29
N ARG A 38 23.07 -11.36 -3.02
CA ARG A 38 22.78 -12.38 -2.00
C ARG A 38 21.62 -12.04 -1.07
N ARG A 39 20.60 -12.90 -1.09
CA ARG A 39 19.46 -12.88 -0.15
C ARG A 39 20.00 -13.10 1.28
N TRP A 40 19.79 -12.13 2.17
CA TRP A 40 20.18 -12.22 3.58
C TRP A 40 19.43 -13.38 4.25
N ARG A 41 20.13 -14.52 4.45
CA ARG A 41 19.67 -15.61 5.31
C ARG A 41 19.94 -15.20 6.75
N SER A 42 18.92 -14.73 7.46
CA SER A 42 18.96 -14.67 8.92
C SER A 42 19.11 -16.08 9.43
N ARG A 43 20.32 -16.43 9.86
CA ARG A 43 20.61 -17.69 10.52
C ARG A 43 20.02 -17.59 11.93
N THR A 44 18.82 -18.12 12.11
CA THR A 44 18.31 -18.43 13.44
C THR A 44 19.07 -19.65 13.93
N ASN A 45 19.78 -19.48 15.04
CA ASN A 45 20.45 -20.56 15.78
C ASN A 45 19.43 -21.24 16.70
#